data_AF-A0A0D2H9P8-F1
#
_entry.id   AF-A0A0D2H9P8-F1
#
_cell.length_a   1.000
_cell.length_b   1.000
_cell.length_c   1.000
_cell.angle_alpha   90.00
_cell.angle_beta   90.00
_cell.angle_gamma   90.00
#
_symmetry.space_group_name_H-M   'P 1'
#
loop_
_entity.id
_entity.type
_entity.pdbx_description
1 polymer ?
#
loop_
_entity_poly.entity_id
_entity_poly.type
_entity_poly.pdbx_seq_one_letter_code
_entity_poly.pdbx_strand_id
1 'polypeptide(L)'
;MLVEAFGCIVPIIFVCISHWTVESPRWLILHGRHEEAHKLLKSLHKSPHDLHDSFAEAEYYQIGRRAELDSALDLSYKGMFATRHMTKRTVMAMIWPFMTATSGILVIFNYGPLLYESLGYSAEKQVLYQAGWTTLNWAANICGCLFVDLFKRPTYAAIGLFGCMACLSVEAAMVATSETSPTQAILECGVAVIFL
;
A
#
# COMPACT_ATOMS: atom_id res chain seq x y z
N MET A 1 9.85 19.49 -19.15
CA MET A 1 11.21 19.78 -18.62
C MET A 1 11.21 20.35 -17.20
N LEU A 2 10.62 21.52 -16.89
CA LEU A 2 10.65 22.04 -15.50
C LEU A 2 9.87 21.16 -14.49
N VAL A 3 8.70 20.62 -14.89
CA VAL A 3 7.88 19.75 -14.01
C VAL A 3 8.58 18.43 -13.67
N GLU A 4 9.35 17.86 -14.61
CA GLU A 4 10.13 16.63 -14.37
C GLU A 4 11.31 16.88 -13.43
N ALA A 5 11.93 18.07 -13.49
CA ALA A 5 12.99 18.47 -12.59
C ALA A 5 12.51 18.59 -11.13
N PHE A 6 11.28 19.03 -10.89
CA PHE A 6 10.66 19.00 -9.55
C PHE A 6 10.46 17.56 -9.03
N GLY A 7 10.16 16.62 -9.92
CA GLY A 7 10.02 15.20 -9.58
C GLY A 7 11.32 14.57 -9.04
N CYS A 8 12.49 15.10 -9.42
CA CYS A 8 13.79 14.64 -8.94
C CYS A 8 14.17 15.16 -7.54
N ILE A 9 13.50 16.22 -7.05
CA ILE A 9 13.83 16.82 -5.75
C ILE A 9 13.55 15.84 -4.61
N VAL A 10 12.40 15.16 -4.66
CA VAL A 10 11.99 14.18 -3.64
C VAL A 10 12.99 13.01 -3.52
N PRO A 11 13.37 12.29 -4.60
CA PRO A 11 14.35 11.21 -4.48
C PRO A 11 15.73 11.70 -4.05
N ILE A 12 16.16 12.91 -4.45
CA ILE A 12 17.42 13.50 -3.98
C ILE A 12 17.38 13.69 -2.46
N ILE A 13 16.27 14.22 -1.92
CA ILE A 13 16.07 14.36 -0.47
C ILE A 13 16.13 13.00 0.22
N PHE A 14 15.47 11.97 -0.32
CA PHE A 14 15.52 10.61 0.23
C PHE A 14 16.94 10.02 0.23
N VAL A 15 17.72 10.23 -0.83
CA VAL A 15 19.13 9.79 -0.89
C VAL A 15 20.00 10.54 0.12
N CYS A 16 19.77 11.84 0.30
CA CYS A 16 20.47 12.60 1.33
C CYS A 16 20.10 12.08 2.74
N ILE A 17 18.83 11.77 2.99
CA ILE A 17 18.35 11.27 4.28
C ILE A 17 18.81 9.83 4.55
N SER A 18 18.95 8.98 3.53
CA SER A 18 19.36 7.58 3.70
C SER A 18 20.75 7.44 4.30
N HIS A 19 21.61 8.46 4.18
CA HIS A 19 22.92 8.48 4.83
C HIS A 19 22.84 8.61 6.36
N TRP A 20 21.72 9.12 6.89
CA TRP A 20 21.47 9.26 8.34
C TRP A 20 20.55 8.19 8.91
N THR A 21 19.88 7.38 8.07
CA THR A 21 19.02 6.31 8.55
C THR A 21 19.87 5.13 9.02
N VAL A 22 19.65 4.69 10.26
CA VAL A 22 20.33 3.50 10.75
C VAL A 22 19.67 2.26 10.15
N GLU A 23 20.51 1.30 9.77
CA GLU A 23 20.07 0.03 9.22
C GLU A 23 19.17 -0.75 10.18
N SER A 24 18.24 -1.53 9.61
CA SER A 24 17.31 -2.32 10.42
C SER A 24 18.08 -3.34 11.31
N PRO A 25 17.66 -3.55 12.58
CA PRO A 25 18.33 -4.51 13.47
C PRO A 25 18.42 -5.93 12.90
N ARG A 26 17.44 -6.33 12.08
CA ARG A 26 17.47 -7.61 11.35
C ARG A 26 18.60 -7.69 10.32
N TRP A 27 18.84 -6.62 9.57
CA TRP A 27 19.92 -6.56 8.58
C TRP A 27 21.30 -6.63 9.25
N LEU A 28 21.46 -5.93 10.38
CA LEU A 28 22.70 -5.94 11.17
C LEU A 28 23.03 -7.35 11.70
N ILE A 29 22.05 -8.08 12.23
CA ILE A 29 22.21 -9.46 12.69
C ILE A 29 22.60 -10.39 11.54
N LEU A 30 21.96 -10.25 10.36
CA LEU A 30 22.25 -11.08 9.20
C LEU A 30 23.68 -10.87 8.66
N HIS A 31 24.24 -9.67 8.82
CA HIS A 31 25.60 -9.32 8.43
C HIS A 31 26.65 -9.53 9.54
N GLY A 32 26.27 -10.21 10.64
CA GLY A 32 27.18 -10.50 11.75
C GLY A 32 27.51 -9.30 12.66
N ARG A 33 26.85 -8.15 12.48
CA ARG A 33 27.03 -6.93 13.30
C ARG A 33 26.13 -6.98 14.55
N HIS A 34 26.32 -8.02 15.35
CA HIS A 34 25.49 -8.34 16.52
C HIS A 34 25.53 -7.25 17.62
N GLU A 35 26.71 -6.71 17.93
CA GLU A 35 26.86 -5.69 18.96
C GLU A 35 26.14 -4.38 18.63
N GLU A 36 26.16 -3.99 17.35
CA GLU A 36 25.46 -2.80 16.88
C GLU A 36 23.95 -2.99 16.88
N ALA A 37 23.48 -4.17 16.45
CA ALA A 37 22.06 -4.53 16.52
C ALA A 37 21.53 -4.49 17.96
N HIS A 38 22.33 -4.99 18.91
CA HIS A 38 21.97 -5.00 20.34
C HIS A 38 21.90 -3.59 20.94
N LYS A 39 22.92 -2.75 20.68
CA LYS A 39 22.91 -1.33 21.10
C LYS A 39 21.73 -0.57 20.50
N LEU A 40 21.39 -0.85 19.25
CA LEU A 40 20.28 -0.21 18.55
C LEU A 40 18.92 -0.65 19.12
N LEU A 41 18.70 -1.95 19.34
CA LEU A 41 17.48 -2.48 19.97
C LEU A 41 17.27 -1.93 21.37
N LYS A 42 18.34 -1.82 22.17
CA LYS A 42 18.30 -1.14 23.48
C LYS A 42 17.95 0.33 23.36
N SER A 43 18.47 1.04 22.36
CA SER A 43 18.14 2.46 22.15
C SER A 43 16.68 2.68 21.74
N LEU A 44 16.11 1.76 20.96
CA LEU A 44 14.72 1.82 20.49
C LEU A 44 13.70 1.47 21.59
N HIS A 45 14.07 0.54 22.49
CA HIS A 45 13.21 0.07 23.57
C HIS A 45 13.53 0.70 24.93
N LYS A 46 14.24 1.84 24.96
CA LYS A 46 14.45 2.63 26.18
C LYS A 46 13.11 3.13 26.72
N SER A 47 12.49 2.33 27.58
CA SER A 47 11.29 2.67 28.33
C SER A 47 11.66 3.02 29.77
N PRO A 48 11.09 4.08 30.38
CA PRO A 48 11.27 4.38 31.80
C PRO A 48 10.82 3.26 32.75
N HIS A 49 10.08 2.26 32.25
CA HIS A 49 9.50 1.18 33.05
C HIS A 49 10.23 -0.16 32.98
N ASP A 50 11.27 -0.30 32.16
CA ASP A 50 11.96 -1.57 31.93
C ASP A 50 13.44 -1.46 32.31
N LEU A 51 13.74 -1.62 33.61
CA LEU A 51 15.08 -1.44 34.19
C LEU A 51 16.11 -2.50 33.75
N HIS A 52 15.65 -3.59 33.13
CA HIS A 52 16.50 -4.74 32.76
C HIS A 52 16.61 -4.98 31.25
N ASP A 53 16.08 -4.09 30.40
CA ASP A 53 16.06 -4.27 28.93
C ASP A 53 15.49 -5.65 28.49
N SER A 54 14.63 -6.26 29.31
CA SER A 54 14.22 -7.65 29.18
C SER A 54 13.47 -7.92 27.86
N PHE A 55 12.69 -6.94 27.42
CA PHE A 55 11.99 -6.95 26.14
C PHE A 55 12.94 -6.86 24.94
N ALA A 56 13.99 -6.03 25.03
CA ALA A 56 14.97 -5.85 23.96
C ALA A 56 15.81 -7.12 23.73
N GLU A 57 16.19 -7.82 24.80
CA GLU A 57 16.87 -9.13 24.73
C GLU A 57 15.97 -10.21 24.12
N ALA A 58 14.70 -10.25 24.52
CA ALA A 58 13.74 -11.20 23.97
C ALA A 58 13.50 -10.97 22.46
N GLU A 59 13.43 -9.72 22.03
CA GLU A 59 13.30 -9.38 20.61
C GLU A 59 14.57 -9.72 19.82
N TYR A 60 15.75 -9.38 20.37
CA TYR A 60 17.04 -9.76 19.77
C TYR A 60 17.12 -11.27 19.52
N TYR A 61 16.75 -12.09 20.51
CA TYR A 61 16.73 -13.54 20.38
C TYR A 61 15.72 -14.04 19.35
N GLN A 62 14.53 -13.43 19.29
CA GLN A 62 13.53 -13.77 18.28
C GLN A 62 14.00 -13.44 16.86
N ILE A 63 14.64 -12.29 16.67
CA ILE A 63 15.18 -11.88 15.37
C ILE A 63 16.34 -12.79 14.96
N GLY A 64 17.25 -13.11 15.88
CA GLY A 64 18.37 -14.03 15.65
C GLY A 64 17.90 -15.41 15.20
N ARG A 65 16.96 -16.01 15.94
CA ARG A 65 16.39 -17.32 15.58
C ARG A 65 15.66 -17.32 14.24
N ARG A 66 14.97 -16.22 13.89
CA ARG A 66 14.35 -16.07 12.56
C ARG A 66 15.40 -15.92 11.45
N ALA A 67 16.49 -15.21 11.72
CA ALA A 67 17.58 -15.04 10.76
C ALA A 67 18.31 -16.35 10.47
N GLU A 68 18.52 -17.20 11.49
CA GLU A 68 19.08 -18.55 11.32
C GLU A 68 18.17 -19.48 10.52
N LEU A 69 16.85 -19.41 10.77
CA LEU A 69 15.87 -20.15 9.98
C LEU A 69 15.83 -19.67 8.53
N ASP A 70 15.93 -18.36 8.30
CA ASP A 70 15.98 -17.77 6.96
C ASP A 70 17.28 -18.07 6.23
N SER A 71 18.43 -18.16 6.92
CA SER A 71 19.72 -18.51 6.30
C SER A 71 19.82 -20.00 5.95
N ALA A 72 19.09 -20.86 6.66
CA ALA A 72 18.94 -22.28 6.33
C ALA A 72 17.99 -22.55 5.16
N LEU A 73 17.19 -21.56 4.75
CA LEU A 73 16.30 -21.65 3.61
C LEU A 73 17.05 -21.30 2.32
N ASP A 74 16.83 -22.10 1.28
CA ASP A 74 17.38 -21.82 -0.05
C ASP A 74 16.68 -20.58 -0.63
N LEU A 75 17.37 -19.43 -0.58
CA LEU A 75 16.90 -18.13 -1.07
C LEU A 75 16.86 -18.03 -2.61
N SER A 76 17.15 -19.13 -3.30
CA SER A 76 17.03 -19.22 -4.76
C SER A 76 15.59 -19.04 -5.22
N TYR A 77 15.40 -18.50 -6.44
CA TYR A 77 14.08 -18.41 -7.10
C TYR A 77 13.36 -19.76 -7.17
N LYS A 78 14.11 -20.87 -7.18
CA LYS A 78 13.55 -22.24 -7.12
C LYS A 78 13.05 -22.61 -5.72
N GLY A 79 13.70 -22.11 -4.67
CA GLY A 79 13.31 -22.27 -3.27
C GLY A 79 11.93 -21.69 -2.95
N MET A 80 11.52 -20.64 -3.67
CA MET A 80 10.18 -20.04 -3.56
C MET A 80 9.04 -21.02 -3.85
N PHE A 81 9.31 -22.07 -4.63
CA PHE A 81 8.35 -23.11 -4.99
C PHE A 81 8.68 -24.48 -4.38
N ALA A 82 9.76 -24.59 -3.59
CA ALA A 82 10.25 -25.87 -3.08
C ALA A 82 9.33 -26.49 -2.02
N THR A 83 8.63 -25.67 -1.22
CA THR A 83 7.74 -26.14 -0.15
C THR A 83 6.33 -25.58 -0.33
N ARG A 84 5.30 -26.41 -0.08
CA ARG A 84 3.87 -26.02 -0.18
C ARG A 84 3.54 -24.72 0.58
N HIS A 85 4.18 -24.49 1.73
CA HIS A 85 4.02 -23.25 2.50
C HIS A 85 4.59 -22.03 1.77
N MET A 86 5.81 -22.13 1.22
CA MET A 86 6.43 -21.05 0.45
C MET A 86 5.68 -20.79 -0.85
N THR A 87 5.26 -21.83 -1.57
CA THR A 87 4.44 -21.69 -2.78
C THR A 87 3.15 -20.93 -2.50
N LYS A 88 2.44 -21.25 -1.40
CA LYS A 88 1.23 -20.51 -1.00
C LYS A 88 1.53 -19.03 -0.74
N ARG A 89 2.63 -18.71 -0.06
CA ARG A 89 3.04 -17.32 0.20
C ARG A 89 3.39 -16.59 -1.09
N THR A 90 4.15 -17.22 -1.97
CA THR A 90 4.53 -16.68 -3.28
C THR A 90 3.31 -16.41 -4.15
N VAL A 91 2.40 -17.38 -4.28
CA VAL A 91 1.17 -17.23 -5.06
C VAL A 91 0.30 -16.11 -4.51
N MET A 92 0.13 -16.01 -3.18
CA MET A 92 -0.62 -14.91 -2.58
C MET A 92 0.07 -13.54 -2.81
N ALA A 93 1.39 -13.50 -2.74
CA ALA A 93 2.16 -12.28 -3.02
C ALA A 93 2.11 -11.85 -4.49
N MET A 94 1.85 -12.77 -5.43
CA MET A 94 1.64 -12.45 -6.85
C MET A 94 0.19 -12.05 -7.15
N ILE A 95 -0.77 -12.77 -6.58
CA ILE A 95 -2.20 -12.50 -6.76
C ILE A 95 -2.55 -11.14 -6.15
N TRP A 96 -2.01 -10.79 -4.99
CA TRP A 96 -2.38 -9.57 -4.29
C TRP A 96 -2.17 -8.28 -5.12
N PRO A 97 -0.96 -7.99 -5.65
CA PRO A 97 -0.74 -6.87 -6.54
C PRO A 97 -1.60 -6.93 -7.81
N PHE A 98 -1.79 -8.13 -8.36
CA PHE A 98 -2.63 -8.33 -9.55
C PHE A 98 -4.08 -7.91 -9.29
N MET A 99 -4.67 -8.32 -8.16
CA MET A 99 -6.02 -7.92 -7.78
C MET A 99 -6.12 -6.41 -7.54
N THR A 100 -5.12 -5.80 -6.90
CA THR A 100 -5.10 -4.34 -6.68
C THR A 100 -4.86 -3.53 -7.95
N ALA A 101 -4.18 -4.08 -8.95
CA ALA A 101 -4.01 -3.42 -10.24
C ALA A 101 -5.28 -3.52 -11.09
N THR A 102 -5.99 -4.65 -10.99
CA THR A 102 -7.25 -4.91 -11.72
C THR A 102 -8.43 -4.09 -11.18
N SER A 103 -8.32 -3.53 -9.96
CA SER A 103 -9.36 -2.64 -9.43
C SER A 103 -9.52 -1.31 -10.18
N GLY A 104 -8.68 -1.02 -11.19
CA GLY A 104 -8.81 0.18 -12.01
C GLY A 104 -8.40 1.46 -11.30
N ILE A 105 -7.84 1.39 -10.09
CA ILE A 105 -7.43 2.56 -9.30
C ILE A 105 -6.46 3.47 -10.08
N LEU A 106 -5.55 2.89 -10.87
CA LEU A 106 -4.62 3.64 -11.71
C LEU A 106 -5.32 4.35 -12.87
N VAL A 107 -6.43 3.79 -13.37
CA VAL A 107 -7.22 4.39 -14.44
C VAL A 107 -7.91 5.64 -13.91
N ILE A 108 -8.58 5.54 -12.77
CA ILE A 108 -9.23 6.69 -12.11
C ILE A 108 -8.20 7.76 -11.74
N PHE A 109 -7.03 7.34 -11.23
CA PHE A 109 -5.98 8.27 -10.83
C PHE A 109 -5.39 9.05 -12.02
N ASN A 110 -5.08 8.39 -13.13
CA ASN A 110 -4.42 9.03 -14.28
C ASN A 110 -5.40 9.65 -15.28
N TYR A 111 -6.59 9.05 -15.44
CA TYR A 111 -7.59 9.46 -16.44
C TYR A 111 -8.83 10.09 -15.82
N GLY A 112 -8.88 10.34 -14.51
CA GLY A 112 -10.01 10.99 -13.85
C GLY A 112 -10.52 12.25 -14.57
N PRO A 113 -9.65 13.23 -14.88
CA PRO A 113 -10.05 14.43 -15.63
C PRO A 113 -10.64 14.13 -17.00
N LEU A 114 -10.07 13.18 -17.74
CA LEU A 114 -10.55 12.75 -19.06
C LEU A 114 -11.92 12.04 -18.96
N LEU A 115 -12.12 11.27 -17.89
CA LEU A 115 -13.38 10.60 -17.61
C LEU A 115 -14.48 11.65 -17.36
N TYR A 116 -14.19 12.66 -16.53
CA TYR A 116 -15.09 13.79 -16.28
C TYR A 116 -15.31 14.67 -17.52
N GLU A 117 -14.32 14.79 -18.41
CA GLU A 117 -14.46 15.45 -19.72
C GLU A 117 -15.43 14.70 -20.63
N SER A 118 -15.31 13.37 -20.72
CA SER A 118 -16.22 12.54 -21.53
C SER A 118 -17.69 12.64 -21.07
N LEU A 119 -17.91 12.95 -19.79
CA LEU A 119 -19.22 13.17 -19.17
C LEU A 119 -19.76 14.60 -19.42
N GLY A 120 -18.99 15.48 -20.06
CA GLY A 120 -19.40 16.85 -20.40
C GLY A 120 -19.20 17.89 -19.30
N TYR A 121 -18.42 17.59 -18.26
CA TYR A 121 -18.10 18.57 -17.20
C TYR A 121 -17.03 19.57 -17.65
N SER A 122 -17.17 20.83 -17.20
CA SER A 122 -16.18 21.90 -17.48
C SER A 122 -14.85 21.64 -16.77
N ALA A 123 -13.74 22.13 -17.35
CA ALA A 123 -12.38 21.95 -16.82
C ALA A 123 -12.24 22.35 -15.33
N GLU A 124 -12.92 23.41 -14.90
CA GLU A 124 -12.93 23.83 -13.49
C GLU A 124 -13.55 22.78 -12.56
N LYS A 125 -14.65 22.15 -12.98
CA LYS A 125 -15.31 21.09 -12.20
C LYS A 125 -14.51 19.79 -12.21
N GLN A 126 -13.86 19.46 -13.32
CA GLN A 126 -12.99 18.27 -13.41
C GLN A 126 -11.87 18.32 -12.35
N VAL A 127 -11.19 19.46 -12.23
CA VAL A 127 -10.13 19.65 -11.22
C VAL A 127 -10.71 19.61 -9.81
N LEU A 128 -11.88 20.21 -9.58
CA LEU A 128 -12.54 20.21 -8.28
C LEU A 128 -12.91 18.78 -7.84
N TYR A 129 -13.49 17.97 -8.73
CA TYR A 129 -13.83 16.58 -8.44
C TYR A 129 -12.58 15.73 -8.20
N GLN A 130 -11.52 15.90 -9.01
CA GLN A 130 -10.27 15.19 -8.79
C GLN A 130 -9.61 15.54 -7.46
N ALA A 131 -9.64 16.82 -7.06
CA ALA A 131 -9.12 17.27 -5.78
C ALA A 131 -9.94 16.67 -4.62
N GLY A 132 -11.27 16.72 -4.71
CA GLY A 132 -12.16 16.10 -3.73
C GLY A 132 -11.91 14.60 -3.58
N TRP A 133 -11.72 13.89 -4.69
CA TRP A 133 -11.47 12.45 -4.70
C TRP A 133 -10.15 12.11 -4.03
N THR A 134 -9.12 12.94 -4.24
CA THR A 134 -7.82 12.78 -3.58
C THR A 134 -7.91 13.04 -2.08
N THR A 135 -8.66 14.05 -1.65
CA THR A 135 -8.87 14.36 -0.22
C THR A 135 -9.64 13.24 0.50
N LEU A 136 -10.68 12.70 -0.14
CA LEU A 136 -11.45 11.58 0.40
C LEU A 136 -10.60 10.31 0.49
N ASN A 137 -9.78 10.02 -0.52
CA ASN A 137 -8.83 8.91 -0.46
C ASN A 137 -7.87 9.06 0.72
N TRP A 138 -7.34 10.25 0.96
CA TRP A 138 -6.46 10.52 2.09
C TRP A 138 -7.16 10.25 3.44
N ALA A 139 -8.39 10.75 3.60
CA ALA A 139 -9.18 10.50 4.80
C ALA A 139 -9.51 9.00 4.99
N ALA A 140 -9.93 8.33 3.92
CA ALA A 140 -10.23 6.91 3.91
C ALA A 140 -9.00 6.06 4.25
N ASN A 141 -7.81 6.46 3.80
CA ASN A 141 -6.56 5.77 4.11
C ASN A 141 -6.21 5.87 5.60
N ILE A 142 -6.38 7.06 6.20
CA ILE A 142 -6.20 7.27 7.64
C ILE A 142 -7.18 6.40 8.43
N CYS A 143 -8.45 6.39 8.06
CA CYS A 143 -9.43 5.49 8.67
C CYS A 143 -9.02 4.02 8.50
N GLY A 144 -8.59 3.63 7.30
CA GLY A 144 -8.12 2.28 7.01
C GLY A 144 -6.97 1.83 7.91
N CYS A 145 -5.99 2.71 8.16
CA CYS A 145 -4.88 2.45 9.08
C CYS A 145 -5.35 2.19 10.52
N LEU A 146 -6.44 2.84 10.97
CA LEU A 146 -6.99 2.60 12.31
C LEU A 146 -7.80 1.30 12.36
N PHE A 147 -8.49 0.94 11.28
CA PHE A 147 -9.33 -0.25 11.22
C PHE A 147 -8.57 -1.54 10.87
N VAL A 148 -7.38 -1.46 10.27
CA VAL A 148 -6.63 -2.63 9.82
C VAL A 148 -6.24 -3.56 10.97
N ASP A 149 -6.04 -3.01 12.18
CA ASP A 149 -5.66 -3.78 13.36
C ASP A 149 -6.87 -4.40 14.08
N LEU A 150 -8.09 -3.93 13.79
CA LEU A 150 -9.34 -4.43 14.38
C LEU A 150 -9.87 -5.66 13.65
N PHE A 151 -9.61 -5.79 12.35
CA PHE A 151 -10.16 -6.86 11.52
C PHE A 151 -9.10 -7.87 11.08
N LYS A 152 -9.53 -9.12 10.84
CA LYS A 152 -8.67 -10.14 10.23
C LYS A 152 -8.29 -9.69 8.82
N ARG A 153 -6.98 -9.56 8.56
CA ARG A 153 -6.38 -9.17 7.27
C ARG A 153 -7.06 -9.77 6.01
N PRO A 154 -7.34 -11.10 5.91
CA PRO A 154 -7.97 -11.65 4.72
C PRO A 154 -9.43 -11.23 4.55
N THR A 155 -10.16 -10.99 5.65
CA THR A 155 -11.56 -10.54 5.60
C THR A 155 -11.63 -9.08 5.17
N TYR A 156 -10.74 -8.24 5.70
CA TYR A 156 -10.64 -6.83 5.30
C TYR A 156 -10.33 -6.68 3.80
N ALA A 157 -9.34 -7.45 3.32
CA ALA A 157 -8.98 -7.53 1.92
C ALA A 157 -10.14 -7.97 1.00
N ALA A 158 -10.87 -9.02 1.41
CA ALA A 158 -11.99 -9.52 0.62
C ALA A 158 -13.13 -8.50 0.52
N ILE A 159 -13.50 -7.86 1.64
CA ILE A 159 -14.56 -6.84 1.67
C ILE A 159 -14.22 -5.69 0.72
N GLY A 160 -12.99 -5.18 0.77
CA GLY A 160 -12.53 -4.11 -0.13
C GLY A 160 -12.62 -4.53 -1.60
N LEU A 161 -12.17 -5.74 -1.93
CA LEU A 161 -12.23 -6.24 -3.29
C LEU A 161 -13.66 -6.44 -3.82
N PHE A 162 -14.56 -6.99 -2.99
CA PHE A 162 -15.98 -7.11 -3.34
C PHE A 162 -16.63 -5.74 -3.51
N GLY A 163 -16.26 -4.76 -2.68
CA GLY A 163 -16.69 -3.37 -2.81
C GLY A 163 -16.27 -2.74 -4.14
N CYS A 164 -14.99 -2.82 -4.48
CA CYS A 164 -14.48 -2.32 -5.77
C CYS A 164 -15.16 -3.01 -6.96
N MET A 165 -15.35 -4.33 -6.90
CA MET A 165 -16.02 -5.07 -7.97
C MET A 165 -17.48 -4.63 -8.16
N ALA A 166 -18.22 -4.40 -7.08
CA ALA A 166 -19.58 -3.88 -7.16
C ALA A 166 -19.61 -2.47 -7.76
N CYS A 167 -18.73 -1.57 -7.30
CA CYS A 167 -18.68 -0.20 -7.79
C CYS A 167 -18.30 -0.14 -9.28
N LEU A 168 -17.28 -0.87 -9.71
CA LEU A 168 -16.89 -0.95 -11.13
C LEU A 168 -17.99 -1.55 -12.01
N SER A 169 -18.74 -2.53 -11.50
CA SER A 169 -19.86 -3.12 -12.25
C SER A 169 -20.97 -2.09 -12.48
N VAL A 170 -21.25 -1.25 -11.47
CA VAL A 170 -22.23 -0.18 -11.55
C VAL A 170 -21.73 0.94 -12.47
N GLU A 171 -20.46 1.33 -12.37
CA GLU A 171 -19.84 2.32 -13.27
C GLU A 171 -19.91 1.87 -14.74
N ALA A 172 -19.53 0.62 -15.04
CA ALA A 172 -19.61 0.06 -16.38
C ALA A 172 -21.04 0.06 -16.94
N ALA A 173 -22.03 -0.28 -16.12
CA ALA A 173 -23.44 -0.24 -16.51
C ALA A 173 -23.93 1.19 -16.80
N MET A 174 -23.48 2.18 -16.02
CA MET A 174 -23.83 3.59 -16.24
C MET A 174 -23.19 4.17 -17.48
N VAL A 175 -21.91 3.86 -17.74
CA VAL A 175 -21.23 4.26 -18.98
C VAL A 175 -21.97 3.71 -20.20
N ALA A 176 -22.34 2.43 -20.19
CA ALA A 176 -23.12 1.82 -21.27
C ALA A 176 -24.50 2.49 -21.47
N THR A 177 -25.15 2.93 -20.38
CA THR A 177 -26.46 3.59 -20.45
C THR A 177 -26.33 5.03 -20.96
N SER A 178 -25.23 5.72 -20.64
CA SER A 178 -24.98 7.11 -21.05
C SER A 178 -24.86 7.28 -22.57
N GLU A 179 -24.40 6.24 -23.29
CA GLU A 179 -24.37 6.23 -24.76
C GLU A 179 -25.77 6.16 -25.38
N THR A 180 -26.72 5.51 -24.70
CA THR A 180 -28.11 5.34 -25.19
C THR A 180 -29.08 6.42 -24.74
N SER A 181 -28.88 7.05 -23.58
CA SER A 181 -29.78 8.10 -23.06
C SER A 181 -29.05 9.03 -22.07
N PRO A 182 -28.58 10.21 -22.51
CA PRO A 182 -27.82 11.12 -21.64
C PRO A 182 -28.76 11.85 -20.67
N THR A 183 -29.06 11.21 -19.54
CA THR A 183 -29.77 11.84 -18.43
C THR A 183 -28.76 12.36 -17.41
N GLN A 184 -28.88 13.62 -16.98
CA GLN A 184 -27.99 14.22 -15.97
C GLN A 184 -27.89 13.38 -14.68
N ALA A 185 -28.96 12.69 -14.29
CA ALA A 185 -28.96 11.80 -13.13
C ALA A 185 -27.97 10.61 -13.26
N ILE A 186 -27.75 10.08 -14.47
CA ILE A 186 -26.82 8.98 -14.71
C ILE A 186 -25.37 9.48 -14.60
N LEU A 187 -25.11 10.72 -15.02
CA LEU A 187 -23.80 11.36 -14.93
C LEU A 187 -23.42 11.63 -13.45
N GLU A 188 -24.36 12.15 -12.66
CA GLU A 188 -24.15 12.42 -11.23
C GLU A 188 -23.96 11.13 -10.41
N CYS A 189 -24.72 10.07 -10.73
CA CYS A 189 -24.50 8.75 -10.14
C CYS A 189 -23.13 8.15 -10.54
N GLY A 190 -22.68 8.35 -11.80
CA GLY A 190 -21.35 8.00 -12.28
C GLY A 190 -20.24 8.56 -11.42
N VAL A 191 -20.30 9.87 -11.18
CA VAL A 191 -19.34 10.56 -10.33
C VAL A 191 -19.41 10.01 -8.89
N ALA A 192 -20.61 9.85 -8.31
CA ALA A 192 -20.77 9.35 -6.94
C ALA A 192 -20.18 7.93 -6.71
N VAL A 193 -20.21 7.06 -7.72
CA VAL A 193 -19.65 5.70 -7.63
C VAL A 193 -18.12 5.70 -7.68
N ILE A 194 -17.50 6.67 -8.37
CA ILE A 194 -16.03 6.84 -8.40
C ILE A 194 -15.48 7.30 -7.03
N PHE A 195 -16.33 7.97 -6.24
CA PHE A 195 -15.99 8.45 -4.88
C PHE A 195 -16.15 7.40 -3.77
N LEU A 196 -16.70 6.21 -4.08
CA LEU A 196 -16.94 5.10 -3.16
C LEU A 196 -15.77 4.10 -3.17
#